data_AF-A0A7Y8MQF3-F1
#
_entry.id   AF-A0A7Y8MQF3-F1
#
_cell.length_a   1.000
_cell.length_b   1.000
_cell.length_c   1.000
_cell.angle_alpha   90.00
_cell.angle_beta   90.00
_cell.angle_gamma   90.00
#
_symmetry.space_group_name_H-M   'P 1'
#
loop_
_entity.id
_entity.type
_entity.pdbx_description
1 polymer ?
#
loop_
_entity_poly.entity_id
_entity_poly.type
_entity_poly.pdbx_seq_one_letter_code
_entity_poly.pdbx_strand_id
1 'polypeptide(L)'
;MTDGPYAPLSMSRQWNEFGRALVRPAFEKEAAPCLRRAVLGDARREHVGELAAFLKDALRHSEPDLFEDGRQAALDAARERFTAPMAQSALDHCEGALREGDDADAAVDKGVAACLRERARDSSHTIEAHLLREEGVATANEAQTRFEALLPQTHWGALAQEAQNGVRPEANDNARPTDRLEDGPPMRRP
;
A
#
# COMPACT_ATOMS: atom_id res chain seq x y z
N MET A 1 33.74 -11.82 -10.49
CA MET A 1 33.29 -10.75 -9.59
C MET A 1 32.45 -11.43 -8.53
N THR A 2 33.07 -11.70 -7.38
CA THR A 2 32.43 -12.33 -6.22
C THR A 2 31.78 -11.20 -5.42
N ASP A 3 30.51 -10.93 -5.69
CA ASP A 3 29.71 -10.18 -4.73
C ASP A 3 29.64 -11.03 -3.46
N GLY A 4 30.34 -10.59 -2.41
CA GLY A 4 30.44 -11.31 -1.15
C GLY A 4 29.09 -11.44 -0.43
N PRO A 5 29.04 -12.11 0.74
CA PRO A 5 27.83 -12.41 1.50
C PRO A 5 27.10 -11.18 2.10
N TYR A 6 27.38 -9.99 1.59
CA TYR A 6 26.89 -8.70 2.06
C TYR A 6 26.10 -7.98 0.98
N ALA A 7 25.15 -8.67 0.31
CA ALA A 7 24.11 -7.93 -0.39
C ALA A 7 23.43 -7.00 0.64
N PRO A 8 23.37 -5.68 0.42
CA PRO A 8 22.53 -4.82 1.24
C PRO A 8 21.11 -5.37 1.12
N LEU A 9 20.43 -5.56 2.25
CA LEU A 9 19.00 -5.85 2.24
C LEU A 9 18.32 -4.68 1.55
N SER A 10 17.97 -4.85 0.27
CA SER A 10 17.38 -3.79 -0.53
C SER A 10 15.94 -3.60 -0.07
N MET A 11 15.74 -2.68 0.85
CA MET A 11 14.42 -2.26 1.31
C MET A 11 13.98 -1.03 0.54
N SER A 12 12.69 -0.92 0.22
CA SER A 12 12.17 0.29 -0.45
C SER A 12 12.43 1.52 0.41
N ARG A 13 12.63 2.68 -0.22
CA ARG A 13 12.85 3.93 0.53
C ARG A 13 11.70 4.22 1.51
N GLN A 14 10.46 3.91 1.12
CA GLN A 14 9.29 4.17 1.96
C GLN A 14 9.26 3.26 3.20
N TRP A 15 9.64 1.99 3.06
CA TRP A 15 9.77 1.07 4.19
C TRP A 15 10.95 1.43 5.10
N ASN A 16 12.06 1.94 4.55
CA ASN A 16 13.14 2.53 5.35
C ASN A 16 12.69 3.76 6.14
N GLU A 17 11.94 4.67 5.52
CA GLU A 17 11.37 5.83 6.21
C GLU A 17 10.43 5.40 7.34
N PHE A 18 9.60 4.38 7.11
CA PHE A 18 8.73 3.81 8.14
C PHE A 18 9.50 3.17 9.29
N GLY A 19 10.50 2.34 9.00
CA GLY A 19 11.36 1.73 10.04
C GLY A 19 12.06 2.77 10.91
N ARG A 20 12.54 3.87 10.30
CA ARG A 20 13.11 5.00 11.04
C ARG A 20 12.07 5.74 11.87
N ALA A 21 10.85 5.92 11.36
CA ALA A 21 9.77 6.56 12.10
C ALA A 21 9.36 5.75 13.34
N LEU A 22 9.42 4.41 13.28
CA LEU A 22 9.12 3.55 14.43
C LEU A 22 10.05 3.78 15.61
N VAL A 23 11.32 4.12 15.40
CA VAL A 23 12.31 4.27 16.48
C VAL A 23 12.48 5.71 16.96
N ARG A 24 11.85 6.69 16.30
CA ARG A 24 11.94 8.11 16.69
C ARG A 24 11.05 8.42 17.90
N PRO A 25 11.43 9.43 18.73
CA PRO A 25 10.60 9.87 19.85
C PRO A 25 9.20 10.33 19.47
N ALA A 26 9.01 10.86 18.26
CA ALA A 26 7.72 11.33 17.75
C ALA A 26 6.92 10.25 16.99
N PHE A 27 7.13 8.95 17.30
CA PHE A 27 6.57 7.83 16.55
C PHE A 27 5.05 7.92 16.32
N GLU A 28 4.28 8.38 17.31
CA GLU A 28 2.81 8.47 17.22
C GLU A 28 2.34 9.34 16.06
N LYS A 29 3.13 10.38 15.71
CA LYS A 29 2.81 11.32 14.65
C LYS A 29 3.43 10.92 13.31
N GLU A 30 4.60 10.28 13.33
CA GLU A 30 5.38 10.01 12.12
C GLU A 30 5.12 8.63 11.51
N ALA A 31 4.86 7.61 12.35
CA ALA A 31 4.83 6.23 11.89
C ALA A 31 3.59 5.92 11.03
N ALA A 32 2.40 6.40 11.42
CA ALA A 32 1.17 6.13 10.67
C ALA A 32 1.18 6.71 9.23
N PRO A 33 1.59 7.98 9.00
CA PRO A 33 1.74 8.51 7.64
C PRO A 33 2.77 7.74 6.80
N CYS A 34 3.90 7.34 7.42
CA CYS A 34 4.93 6.55 6.74
C CYS A 34 4.43 5.16 6.36
N LEU A 35 3.72 4.46 7.25
CA LEU A 35 3.10 3.17 6.98
C LEU A 35 2.14 3.27 5.80
N ARG A 36 1.22 4.24 5.84
CA ARG A 36 0.26 4.52 4.77
C ARG A 36 0.98 4.71 3.44
N ARG A 37 2.01 5.56 3.38
CA ARG A 37 2.76 5.82 2.15
C ARG A 37 3.43 4.56 1.61
N ALA A 38 4.00 3.73 2.48
CA ALA A 38 4.68 2.50 2.08
C ALA A 38 3.70 1.46 1.51
N VAL A 39 2.62 1.14 2.22
CA VAL A 39 1.64 0.13 1.76
C VAL A 39 0.91 0.57 0.49
N LEU A 40 0.53 1.84 0.37
CA LEU A 40 -0.09 2.36 -0.85
C LEU A 40 0.90 2.47 -2.01
N GLY A 41 2.17 2.72 -1.70
CA GLY A 41 3.25 2.72 -2.68
C GLY A 41 3.44 1.36 -3.34
N ASP A 42 3.41 0.29 -2.55
CA ASP A 42 3.48 -1.09 -3.04
C ASP A 42 2.18 -1.50 -3.73
N ALA A 43 1.01 -1.19 -3.16
CA ALA A 43 -0.29 -1.47 -3.77
C ALA A 43 -0.42 -0.89 -5.19
N ARG A 44 0.07 0.34 -5.39
CA ARG A 44 0.10 0.98 -6.71
C ARG A 44 1.09 0.30 -7.66
N ARG A 45 2.28 -0.06 -7.18
CA ARG A 45 3.32 -0.72 -8.01
C ARG A 45 2.86 -2.09 -8.47
N GLU A 46 2.07 -2.76 -7.65
CA GLU A 46 1.54 -4.10 -7.89
C GLU A 46 0.09 -4.07 -8.41
N HIS A 47 -0.39 -2.93 -8.91
CA HIS A 47 -1.67 -2.78 -9.62
C HIS A 47 -2.92 -3.22 -8.84
N VAL A 48 -2.91 -3.12 -7.50
CA VAL A 48 -4.03 -3.54 -6.64
C VAL A 48 -5.32 -2.76 -6.95
N GLY A 49 -5.22 -1.48 -7.32
CA GLY A 49 -6.39 -0.69 -7.70
C GLY A 49 -7.03 -1.15 -9.03
N GLU A 50 -6.22 -1.53 -10.01
CA GLU A 50 -6.70 -2.08 -11.29
C GLU A 50 -7.34 -3.45 -11.09
N LEU A 51 -6.75 -4.30 -10.24
CA LEU A 51 -7.34 -5.57 -9.82
C LEU A 51 -8.72 -5.36 -9.19
N ALA A 52 -8.82 -4.45 -8.21
CA ALA A 52 -10.07 -4.21 -7.52
C ALA A 52 -11.17 -3.70 -8.46
N ALA A 53 -10.83 -2.79 -9.38
CA ALA A 53 -11.76 -2.33 -10.41
C ALA A 53 -12.23 -3.48 -11.33
N PHE A 54 -11.28 -4.32 -11.76
CA PHE A 54 -11.60 -5.50 -12.58
C PHE A 54 -12.53 -6.47 -11.86
N LEU A 55 -12.23 -6.81 -10.59
CA LEU A 55 -13.04 -7.74 -9.81
C LEU A 55 -14.43 -7.18 -9.54
N LYS A 56 -14.57 -5.91 -9.14
CA LYS A 56 -15.87 -5.29 -8.92
C LYS A 56 -16.72 -5.32 -10.19
N ASP A 57 -16.14 -5.01 -11.34
CA ASP A 57 -16.84 -5.08 -12.61
C ASP A 57 -17.25 -6.52 -12.96
N ALA A 58 -16.31 -7.46 -12.98
CA ALA A 58 -16.55 -8.84 -13.38
C ALA A 58 -17.56 -9.56 -12.45
N LEU A 59 -17.44 -9.36 -11.15
CA LEU A 59 -18.28 -10.03 -10.15
C LEU A 59 -19.71 -9.45 -10.11
N ARG A 60 -19.89 -8.16 -10.38
CA ARG A 60 -21.24 -7.56 -10.47
C ARG A 60 -22.04 -8.08 -11.67
N HIS A 61 -21.38 -8.40 -12.77
CA HIS A 61 -22.00 -8.97 -13.97
C HIS A 61 -22.16 -10.49 -13.90
N SER A 62 -21.64 -11.13 -12.86
CA SER A 62 -21.83 -12.56 -12.60
C SER A 62 -23.17 -12.76 -11.90
N GLU A 63 -24.25 -13.05 -12.65
CA GLU A 63 -25.57 -13.22 -12.04
C GLU A 63 -25.58 -14.32 -10.95
N PRO A 64 -26.09 -14.04 -9.74
CA PRO A 64 -26.00 -14.93 -8.59
C PRO A 64 -26.79 -16.25 -8.73
N ASP A 65 -27.74 -16.34 -9.66
CA ASP A 65 -28.67 -17.47 -9.76
C ASP A 65 -28.45 -18.39 -10.97
N LEU A 66 -27.54 -18.07 -11.90
CA LEU A 66 -27.45 -18.83 -13.16
C LEU A 66 -26.13 -19.56 -13.40
N PHE A 67 -24.97 -19.09 -12.91
CA PHE A 67 -23.69 -19.81 -13.12
C PHE A 67 -22.63 -19.51 -12.03
N GLU A 68 -22.38 -20.45 -11.10
CA GLU A 68 -21.14 -20.46 -10.28
C GLU A 68 -19.88 -20.37 -11.17
N ASP A 69 -19.97 -20.90 -12.39
CA ASP A 69 -18.93 -20.84 -13.42
C ASP A 69 -18.53 -19.40 -13.78
N GLY A 70 -19.45 -18.42 -13.72
CA GLY A 70 -19.15 -17.03 -14.07
C GLY A 70 -18.24 -16.35 -13.05
N ARG A 71 -18.50 -16.58 -11.76
CA ARG A 71 -17.66 -16.08 -10.67
C ARG A 71 -16.27 -16.71 -10.72
N GLN A 72 -16.20 -18.03 -10.89
CA GLN A 72 -14.92 -18.72 -10.96
C GLN A 72 -14.11 -18.27 -12.18
N ALA A 73 -14.74 -18.13 -13.35
CA ALA A 73 -14.09 -17.62 -14.54
C ALA A 73 -13.55 -16.18 -14.36
N ALA A 74 -14.26 -15.31 -13.63
CA ALA A 74 -13.78 -13.98 -13.31
C ALA A 74 -12.53 -14.00 -12.42
N LEU A 75 -12.51 -14.87 -11.41
CA LEU A 75 -11.37 -15.06 -10.51
C LEU A 75 -10.17 -15.65 -11.26
N ASP A 76 -10.39 -16.63 -12.13
CA ASP A 76 -9.32 -17.24 -12.95
C ASP A 76 -8.74 -16.21 -13.93
N ALA A 77 -9.59 -15.42 -14.58
CA ALA A 77 -9.14 -14.32 -15.46
C ALA A 77 -8.34 -13.25 -14.69
N ALA A 78 -8.74 -12.93 -13.46
CA ALA A 78 -7.95 -12.04 -12.60
C ALA A 78 -6.59 -12.65 -12.26
N ARG A 79 -6.56 -13.95 -11.94
CA ARG A 79 -5.35 -14.69 -11.57
C ARG A 79 -4.33 -14.72 -12.71
N GLU A 80 -4.79 -14.89 -13.95
CA GLU A 80 -3.97 -14.84 -15.16
C GLU A 80 -3.45 -13.42 -15.46
N ARG A 81 -4.29 -12.40 -15.25
CA ARG A 81 -3.97 -11.01 -15.60
C ARG A 81 -3.04 -10.33 -14.59
N PHE A 82 -3.21 -10.57 -13.30
CA PHE A 82 -2.56 -9.80 -12.23
C PHE A 82 -1.54 -10.65 -11.46
N THR A 83 -0.35 -10.85 -12.01
CA THR A 83 0.64 -11.81 -11.47
C THR A 83 1.51 -11.27 -10.32
N ALA A 84 1.37 -9.99 -9.96
CA ALA A 84 2.15 -9.40 -8.88
C ALA A 84 1.79 -10.04 -7.52
N PRO A 85 2.75 -10.33 -6.63
CA PRO A 85 2.50 -11.05 -5.36
C PRO A 85 1.40 -10.43 -4.49
N MET A 86 1.36 -9.10 -4.39
CA MET A 86 0.33 -8.38 -3.63
C MET A 86 -1.04 -8.49 -4.30
N ALA A 87 -1.10 -8.43 -5.62
CA ALA A 87 -2.36 -8.60 -6.34
C ALA A 87 -2.91 -10.03 -6.17
N GLN A 88 -2.04 -11.03 -6.20
CA GLN A 88 -2.41 -12.42 -5.93
C GLN A 88 -2.90 -12.62 -4.49
N SER A 89 -2.20 -12.08 -3.49
CA SER A 89 -2.68 -12.10 -2.10
C SER A 89 -4.04 -11.40 -1.94
N ALA A 90 -4.23 -10.23 -2.56
CA ALA A 90 -5.53 -9.55 -2.56
C ALA A 90 -6.63 -10.41 -3.19
N LEU A 91 -6.36 -11.07 -4.31
CA LEU A 91 -7.28 -11.99 -4.97
C LEU A 91 -7.65 -13.18 -4.06
N ASP A 92 -6.67 -13.80 -3.41
CA ASP A 92 -6.89 -14.94 -2.51
C ASP A 92 -7.78 -14.55 -1.31
N HIS A 93 -7.56 -13.36 -0.72
CA HIS A 93 -8.42 -12.84 0.35
C HIS A 93 -9.82 -12.49 -0.16
N CYS A 94 -9.96 -11.96 -1.37
CA CYS A 94 -11.27 -11.73 -2.01
C CYS A 94 -12.03 -13.05 -2.19
N GLU A 95 -11.35 -14.08 -2.70
CA GLU A 95 -11.91 -15.42 -2.87
C GLU A 95 -12.36 -16.00 -1.52
N GLY A 96 -11.57 -15.80 -0.46
CA GLY A 96 -11.94 -16.11 0.92
C GLY A 96 -13.25 -15.45 1.36
N ALA A 97 -13.35 -14.13 1.20
CA ALA A 97 -14.53 -13.37 1.58
C ALA A 97 -15.79 -13.79 0.79
N LEU A 98 -15.65 -14.06 -0.52
CA LEU A 98 -16.75 -14.59 -1.34
C LEU A 98 -17.25 -15.95 -0.85
N ARG A 99 -16.34 -16.85 -0.41
CA ARG A 99 -16.71 -18.15 0.17
C ARG A 99 -17.41 -18.01 1.52
N GLU A 100 -17.14 -16.94 2.26
CA GLU A 100 -17.83 -16.60 3.52
C GLU A 100 -19.21 -15.98 3.30
N GLY A 101 -19.59 -15.70 2.05
CA GLY A 101 -20.90 -15.15 1.69
C GLY A 101 -20.95 -13.63 1.61
N ASP A 102 -19.79 -12.93 1.65
CA ASP A 102 -19.74 -11.50 1.39
C ASP A 102 -20.15 -11.20 -0.06
N ASP A 103 -20.85 -10.08 -0.29
CA ASP A 103 -21.13 -9.61 -1.64
C ASP A 103 -19.85 -9.16 -2.36
N ALA A 104 -19.94 -8.97 -3.68
CA ALA A 104 -18.78 -8.66 -4.52
C ALA A 104 -17.99 -7.43 -4.06
N ASP A 105 -18.68 -6.34 -3.70
CA ASP A 105 -18.01 -5.10 -3.30
C ASP A 105 -17.37 -5.25 -1.92
N ALA A 106 -18.10 -5.85 -0.97
CA ALA A 106 -17.63 -6.13 0.37
C ALA A 106 -16.42 -7.09 0.36
N ALA A 107 -16.46 -8.14 -0.48
CA ALA A 107 -15.38 -9.09 -0.62
C ALA A 107 -14.11 -8.44 -1.18
N VAL A 108 -14.23 -7.55 -2.17
CA VAL A 108 -13.09 -6.80 -2.70
C VAL A 108 -12.52 -5.84 -1.65
N ASP A 109 -13.37 -5.11 -0.94
CA ASP A 109 -12.93 -4.18 0.11
C ASP A 109 -12.20 -4.90 1.24
N LYS A 110 -12.76 -6.03 1.70
CA LYS A 110 -12.15 -6.88 2.73
C LYS A 110 -10.87 -7.53 2.25
N GLY A 111 -10.84 -8.03 1.01
CA GLY A 111 -9.68 -8.68 0.43
C GLY A 111 -8.49 -7.73 0.27
N VAL A 112 -8.72 -6.53 -0.25
CA VAL A 112 -7.70 -5.49 -0.34
C VAL A 112 -7.21 -5.09 1.06
N ALA A 113 -8.10 -4.86 2.02
CA ALA A 113 -7.70 -4.49 3.38
C ALA A 113 -6.85 -5.57 4.07
N ALA A 114 -7.22 -6.84 3.91
CA ALA A 114 -6.46 -7.97 4.43
C ALA A 114 -5.06 -8.06 3.81
N CYS A 115 -4.97 -7.90 2.48
CA CYS A 115 -3.71 -7.88 1.75
C CYS A 115 -2.79 -6.73 2.19
N LEU A 116 -3.31 -5.50 2.35
CA LEU A 116 -2.50 -4.37 2.84
C LEU A 116 -1.91 -4.66 4.22
N ARG A 117 -2.70 -5.28 5.10
CA ARG A 117 -2.28 -5.65 6.46
C ARG A 117 -1.24 -6.76 6.45
N GLU A 118 -1.42 -7.77 5.61
CA GLU A 118 -0.44 -8.85 5.40
C GLU A 118 0.89 -8.29 4.90
N ARG A 119 0.86 -7.46 3.84
CA ARG A 119 2.05 -6.79 3.32
C ARG A 119 2.81 -5.97 4.38
N ALA A 120 2.07 -5.31 5.27
CA ALA A 120 2.68 -4.57 6.37
C ALA A 120 3.43 -5.47 7.36
N ARG A 121 2.89 -6.66 7.68
CA ARG A 121 3.54 -7.64 8.55
C ARG A 121 4.77 -8.25 7.89
N ASP A 122 4.68 -8.62 6.61
CA ASP A 122 5.84 -9.17 5.89
C ASP A 122 6.98 -8.15 5.84
N SER A 123 6.63 -6.88 5.63
CA SER A 123 7.58 -5.78 5.59
C SER A 123 8.16 -5.46 6.98
N SER A 124 7.43 -5.70 8.08
CA SER A 124 7.96 -5.50 9.43
C SER A 124 9.10 -6.45 9.74
N HIS A 125 9.04 -7.70 9.28
CA HIS A 125 10.15 -8.65 9.41
C HIS A 125 11.40 -8.19 8.66
N THR A 126 11.22 -7.59 7.48
CA THR A 126 12.33 -7.01 6.70
C THR A 126 12.94 -5.79 7.41
N ILE A 127 12.10 -4.93 7.99
CA ILE A 127 12.53 -3.77 8.79
C ILE A 127 13.29 -4.23 10.04
N GLU A 128 12.76 -5.21 10.76
CA GLU A 128 13.39 -5.78 11.94
C GLU A 128 14.79 -6.31 11.61
N ALA A 129 14.92 -7.13 10.56
CA ALA A 129 16.21 -7.65 10.11
C ALA A 129 17.18 -6.53 9.72
N HIS A 130 16.69 -5.46 9.08
CA HIS A 130 17.49 -4.30 8.73
C HIS A 130 17.97 -3.53 9.98
N LEU A 131 17.07 -3.22 10.92
CA LEU A 131 17.41 -2.53 12.16
C LEU A 131 18.33 -3.36 13.05
N LEU A 132 18.14 -4.68 13.10
CA LEU A 132 19.00 -5.59 13.85
C LEU A 132 20.44 -5.53 13.35
N ARG A 133 20.63 -5.40 12.03
CA ARG A 133 21.95 -5.30 11.39
C ARG A 133 22.60 -3.93 11.57
N GLU A 134 21.83 -2.85 11.45
CA GLU A 134 22.38 -1.48 11.41
C GLU A 134 22.44 -0.81 12.79
N GLU A 135 21.42 -1.02 13.64
CA GLU A 135 21.21 -0.29 14.89
C GLU A 135 21.25 -1.21 16.14
N GLY A 136 21.12 -2.52 15.95
CA GLY A 136 21.21 -3.53 16.99
C GLY A 136 19.88 -4.00 17.59
N VAL A 137 19.98 -5.00 18.47
CA VAL A 137 18.83 -5.77 19.02
C VAL A 137 17.81 -4.88 19.74
N ALA A 138 18.27 -3.94 20.58
CA ALA A 138 17.37 -3.11 21.37
C ALA A 138 16.44 -2.25 20.50
N THR A 139 17.02 -1.61 19.47
CA THR A 139 16.30 -0.77 18.50
C THR A 139 15.31 -1.60 17.68
N ALA A 140 15.71 -2.80 17.24
CA ALA A 140 14.83 -3.71 16.50
C ALA A 140 13.62 -4.14 17.36
N ASN A 141 13.84 -4.50 18.62
CA ASN A 141 12.76 -4.88 19.55
C ASN A 141 11.80 -3.72 19.84
N GLU A 142 12.32 -2.50 20.01
CA GLU A 142 11.50 -1.29 20.19
C GLU A 142 10.63 -1.03 18.96
N ALA A 143 11.21 -1.13 17.76
CA ALA A 143 10.48 -0.96 16.51
C ALA A 143 9.36 -1.99 16.36
N GLN A 144 9.63 -3.26 16.67
CA GLN A 144 8.62 -4.33 16.60
C GLN A 144 7.49 -4.09 17.61
N THR A 145 7.81 -3.71 18.85
CA THR A 145 6.81 -3.38 19.87
C THR A 145 5.89 -2.25 19.41
N ARG A 146 6.46 -1.19 18.82
CA ARG A 146 5.68 -0.05 18.30
C ARG A 146 4.89 -0.40 17.05
N PHE A 147 5.42 -1.25 16.18
CA PHE A 147 4.70 -1.76 15.02
C PHE A 147 3.45 -2.54 15.45
N GLU A 148 3.60 -3.48 16.40
CA GLU A 148 2.47 -4.24 16.95
C GLU A 148 1.42 -3.36 17.62
N ALA A 149 1.85 -2.27 18.28
CA ALA A 149 0.92 -1.28 18.83
C ALA A 149 0.18 -0.47 17.75
N LEU A 150 0.85 -0.15 16.64
CA LEU A 150 0.30 0.64 15.52
C LEU A 150 -0.66 -0.17 14.64
N LEU A 151 -0.39 -1.46 14.45
CA LEU A 151 -1.14 -2.34 13.55
C LEU A 151 -2.66 -2.37 13.81
N PRO A 152 -3.17 -2.55 15.05
CA PRO A 152 -4.60 -2.53 15.33
C PRO A 152 -5.22 -1.13 15.27
N GLN A 153 -4.44 -0.07 15.42
CA GLN A 153 -4.90 1.33 15.33
C GLN A 153 -5.06 1.81 13.89
N THR A 154 -4.48 1.07 12.93
CA THR A 154 -4.51 1.45 11.52
C THR A 154 -5.89 1.15 10.92
N HIS A 155 -6.49 2.15 10.28
CA HIS A 155 -7.78 2.02 9.58
C HIS A 155 -7.61 1.35 8.21
N TRP A 156 -7.38 0.03 8.20
CA TRP A 156 -7.12 -0.75 6.98
C TRP A 156 -8.21 -0.64 5.91
N GLY A 157 -9.48 -0.54 6.30
CA GLY A 157 -10.59 -0.33 5.35
C GLY A 157 -10.48 1.00 4.62
N ALA A 158 -10.09 2.08 5.31
CA ALA A 158 -9.88 3.38 4.66
C ALA A 158 -8.67 3.35 3.70
N LEU A 159 -7.59 2.67 4.08
CA LEU A 159 -6.45 2.46 3.20
C LEU A 159 -6.79 1.59 1.99
N ALA A 160 -7.65 0.58 2.15
CA ALA A 160 -8.14 -0.23 1.04
C ALA A 160 -8.90 0.62 0.04
N GLN A 161 -9.84 1.46 0.50
CA GLN A 161 -10.55 2.40 -0.38
C GLN A 161 -9.59 3.33 -1.12
N GLU A 162 -8.55 3.81 -0.46
CA GLU A 162 -7.55 4.66 -1.11
C GLU A 162 -6.72 3.89 -2.15
N ALA A 163 -6.29 2.67 -1.84
CA ALA A 163 -5.55 1.81 -2.77
C ALA A 163 -6.37 1.52 -4.04
N GLN A 164 -7.68 1.34 -3.89
CA GLN A 164 -8.60 1.08 -4.99
C GLN A 164 -8.85 2.31 -5.88
N ASN A 165 -9.07 3.47 -5.26
CA ASN A 165 -9.37 4.71 -5.99
C ASN A 165 -8.12 5.38 -6.61
N GLY A 166 -6.94 4.87 -6.28
CA GLY A 166 -5.67 5.52 -6.54
C GLY A 166 -5.43 6.68 -5.58
N VAL A 167 -4.18 6.81 -5.13
CA VAL A 167 -3.76 7.95 -4.30
C VAL A 167 -3.92 9.22 -5.13
N ARG A 168 -4.87 10.10 -4.77
CA ARG A 168 -4.82 11.49 -5.23
C ARG A 168 -3.44 12.02 -4.82
N PRO A 169 -2.61 12.54 -5.75
CA PRO A 169 -1.32 13.08 -5.37
C PRO A 169 -1.58 14.11 -4.27
N GLU A 170 -1.03 13.87 -3.07
CA GLU A 170 -1.01 14.89 -2.03
C GLU A 170 -0.42 16.13 -2.68
N ALA A 171 -1.16 17.25 -2.62
CA ALA A 171 -0.71 18.50 -3.20
C ALA A 171 0.71 18.74 -2.71
N ASN A 172 1.65 18.74 -3.65
CA ASN A 172 3.05 18.87 -3.33
C ASN A 172 3.24 20.32 -2.87
N ASP A 173 3.20 20.57 -1.55
CA ASP A 173 3.44 21.89 -0.93
C ASP A 173 4.83 22.45 -1.24
N ASN A 174 5.67 21.68 -1.95
CA ASN A 174 6.93 22.11 -2.53
C ASN A 174 6.81 22.59 -3.99
N ALA A 175 5.65 23.10 -4.41
CA ALA A 175 5.58 23.93 -5.60
C ALA A 175 6.48 25.16 -5.39
N ARG A 176 7.70 25.10 -5.96
CA ARG A 176 8.66 26.20 -6.02
C ARG A 176 7.92 27.52 -6.35
N PRO A 177 8.23 28.64 -5.69
CA PRO A 177 7.75 29.94 -6.17
C PRO A 177 8.25 30.10 -7.60
N THR A 178 7.32 30.18 -8.54
CA THR A 178 7.63 30.61 -9.90
C THR A 178 7.95 32.09 -9.79
N ASP A 179 9.24 32.38 -9.91
CA ASP A 179 9.78 33.72 -10.06
C ASP A 179 9.17 34.35 -11.32
N ARG A 180 8.10 35.15 -11.14
CA ARG A 180 7.55 36.01 -12.18
C ARG A 180 8.36 37.31 -12.19
N LEU A 181 9.42 37.31 -12.98
CA LEU A 181 9.97 38.53 -13.53
C LEU A 181 9.01 39.14 -14.56
N GLU A 182 9.11 40.47 -14.69
CA GLU A 182 8.55 41.37 -15.71
C GLU A 182 7.24 42.12 -15.38
N ASP A 183 7.33 43.06 -14.43
CA ASP A 183 6.55 44.30 -14.50
C ASP A 183 7.35 45.35 -15.30
N GLY A 184 6.94 45.57 -16.55
CA GLY A 184 7.42 46.71 -17.36
C GLY A 184 6.82 48.04 -16.86
N PRO A 185 7.56 49.16 -16.93
CA PRO A 185 7.13 50.42 -16.34
C PRO A 185 5.94 51.05 -17.09
N PRO A 186 4.99 51.69 -16.38
CA PRO A 186 3.81 52.28 -17.00
C PRO A 186 4.16 53.54 -17.81
N MET A 187 3.68 53.58 -19.05
CA MET A 187 3.76 54.77 -19.90
C MET A 187 3.04 55.96 -19.23
N ARG A 188 3.78 57.01 -18.89
CA ARG A 188 3.20 58.33 -18.60
C ARG A 188 3.01 59.08 -19.92
N ARG A 189 1.76 59.38 -20.26
CA ARG A 189 1.41 60.55 -21.10
C ARG A 189 1.45 61.79 -20.20
N PRO A 190 1.93 62.94 -20.70
CA PRO A 190 1.07 63.85 -21.47
C PRO A 190 1.60 64.16 -22.87
#